data_AF-W0RQU3-F1
#
_entry.id   AF-W0RQU3-F1
#
_cell.length_a   1.000
_cell.length_b   1.000
_cell.length_c   1.000
_cell.angle_alpha   90.00
_cell.angle_beta   90.00
_cell.angle_gamma   90.00
#
_symmetry.space_group_name_H-M   'P 1'
#
loop_
_entity.id
_entity.type
_entity.pdbx_description
1 polymer ?
#
loop_
_entity_poly.entity_id
_entity_poly.type
_entity_poly.pdbx_seq_one_letter_code
_entity_poly.pdbx_strand_id
1 'polypeptide(L)'
;MYAPLAPADAYEAVFEMLAQREIFAAGRAMLVAHYGKPDRITTMRHLARDVYGKPDHRLANWVYGSFAARVRRELDVPRPKFEIWVLATWPAPAIDELGEFACRLRPEVCAALRSLGWVGARTAKHRTPEI
;
A
#
# COMPACT_ATOMS: atom_id res chain seq x y z
N MET A 1 4.19 19.63 -0.53
CA MET A 1 4.76 18.30 -0.22
C MET A 1 4.35 17.97 1.21
N TYR A 2 3.78 16.79 1.49
CA TYR A 2 3.41 16.40 2.86
C TYR A 2 4.65 16.02 3.65
N ALA A 3 4.71 16.41 4.94
CA ALA A 3 5.78 15.98 5.82
C ALA A 3 5.75 14.44 6.02
N PRO A 4 6.92 13.81 6.23
CA PRO A 4 6.99 12.40 6.61
C PRO A 4 6.27 12.19 7.95
N LEU A 5 5.54 11.09 8.07
CA LEU A 5 4.90 10.70 9.34
C LEU A 5 5.82 9.84 10.22
N ALA A 6 6.67 9.06 9.57
CA ALA A 6 7.70 8.23 10.16
C ALA A 6 8.77 7.96 9.08
N PRO A 7 10.02 7.68 9.46
CA PRO A 7 11.05 7.26 8.51
C PRO A 7 10.76 5.86 7.93
N ALA A 8 11.42 5.52 6.82
CA ALA A 8 11.15 4.28 6.08
C ALA A 8 11.49 3.00 6.88
N ASP A 9 12.54 3.04 7.71
CA ASP A 9 12.95 1.95 8.60
C ASP A 9 11.90 1.64 9.68
N ALA A 10 11.19 2.66 10.18
CA ALA A 10 10.06 2.46 11.08
C ALA A 10 8.90 1.73 10.38
N TYR A 11 8.58 2.11 9.14
CA TYR A 11 7.58 1.38 8.34
C TYR A 11 8.04 -0.05 8.06
N GLU A 12 9.31 -0.27 7.75
CA GLU A 12 9.91 -1.59 7.52
C GLU A 12 9.74 -2.50 8.74
N ALA A 13 10.16 -2.05 9.92
CA ALA A 13 10.04 -2.82 11.16
C ALA A 13 8.57 -3.19 11.46
N VAL A 14 7.66 -2.25 11.27
CA VAL A 14 6.22 -2.49 11.46
C VAL A 14 5.69 -3.50 10.44
N PHE A 15 6.04 -3.35 9.16
CA PHE A 15 5.59 -4.27 8.11
C PHE A 15 6.13 -5.68 8.30
N GLU A 16 7.38 -5.84 8.72
CA GLU A 16 7.97 -7.13 9.03
C GLU A 16 7.26 -7.81 10.21
N MET A 17 7.06 -7.09 11.30
CA MET A 17 6.34 -7.57 12.48
C MET A 17 4.89 -7.96 12.15
N LEU A 18 4.20 -7.17 11.34
CA LEU A 18 2.83 -7.46 10.93
C LEU A 18 2.74 -8.62 9.94
N ALA A 19 3.76 -8.84 9.09
CA ALA A 19 3.77 -9.93 8.11
C ALA A 19 3.86 -11.32 8.74
N GLN A 20 4.35 -11.42 9.98
CA GLN A 20 4.34 -12.67 10.76
C GLN A 20 2.93 -13.11 11.20
N ARG A 21 1.91 -12.27 10.98
CA ARG A 21 0.52 -12.53 11.36
C ARG A 21 -0.32 -12.79 10.09
N GLU A 22 -0.95 -13.97 9.98
CA GLU A 22 -1.71 -14.38 8.78
C GLU A 22 -2.81 -13.38 8.35
N ILE A 23 -3.38 -12.65 9.30
CA ILE A 23 -4.45 -11.66 9.09
C ILE A 23 -3.98 -10.46 8.21
N PHE A 24 -2.70 -10.38 7.85
CA PHE A 24 -2.11 -9.26 7.12
C PHE A 24 -1.87 -9.50 5.63
N ALA A 25 -2.10 -10.72 5.13
CA ALA A 25 -1.86 -11.06 3.73
C ALA A 25 -2.64 -10.14 2.75
N ALA A 26 -3.91 -9.85 3.05
CA ALA A 26 -4.73 -8.98 2.20
C ALA A 26 -4.25 -7.51 2.20
N GLY A 27 -3.83 -6.99 3.35
CA GLY A 27 -3.28 -5.63 3.45
C GLY A 27 -1.96 -5.48 2.70
N ARG A 28 -1.09 -6.49 2.79
CA ARG A 28 0.15 -6.58 2.00
C ARG A 28 -0.15 -6.64 0.50
N ALA A 29 -1.11 -7.46 0.07
CA ALA A 29 -1.51 -7.53 -1.34
C ALA A 29 -1.98 -6.16 -1.87
N MET A 30 -2.76 -5.43 -1.08
CA MET A 30 -3.20 -4.06 -1.41
C MET A 30 -2.02 -3.09 -1.55
N LEU A 31 -1.04 -3.14 -0.63
CA LEU A 31 0.17 -2.31 -0.71
C LEU A 31 1.00 -2.61 -1.96
N VAL A 32 1.21 -3.89 -2.28
CA VAL A 32 1.96 -4.32 -3.46
C VAL A 32 1.23 -3.91 -4.74
N ALA A 33 -0.10 -4.08 -4.79
CA ALA A 33 -0.91 -3.65 -5.92
C ALA A 33 -0.86 -2.11 -6.11
N HIS A 34 -0.98 -1.35 -5.02
CA HIS A 34 -0.86 0.11 -5.04
C HIS A 34 0.53 0.55 -5.48
N TYR A 35 1.58 -0.12 -4.99
CA TYR A 35 2.94 0.13 -5.44
C TYR A 35 3.07 -0.14 -6.94
N GLY A 36 2.42 -1.15 -7.50
CA GLY A 36 2.49 -1.45 -8.93
C GLY A 36 1.93 -0.36 -9.87
N LYS A 37 1.22 0.65 -9.37
CA LYS A 37 0.54 1.64 -10.20
C LYS A 37 1.45 2.76 -10.72
N PRO A 38 1.11 3.37 -11.87
CA PRO A 38 1.79 4.57 -12.37
C PRO A 38 1.84 5.66 -11.30
N ASP A 39 3.01 6.25 -11.09
CA ASP A 39 3.29 7.24 -10.04
C ASP A 39 2.87 6.85 -8.62
N ARG A 40 2.62 5.55 -8.40
CA ARG A 40 2.06 5.00 -7.17
C ARG A 40 0.72 5.62 -6.81
N ILE A 41 -0.08 5.99 -7.81
CA ILE A 41 -1.39 6.61 -7.68
C ILE A 41 -2.48 5.61 -8.07
N THR A 42 -3.53 5.50 -7.26
CA THR A 42 -4.67 4.63 -7.53
C THR A 42 -5.93 5.08 -6.81
N THR A 43 -7.03 4.37 -7.04
CA THR A 43 -8.28 4.50 -6.29
C THR A 43 -8.62 3.19 -5.59
N MET A 44 -9.50 3.25 -4.59
CA MET A 44 -9.95 2.04 -3.89
C MET A 44 -10.70 1.09 -4.83
N ARG A 45 -11.44 1.63 -5.80
CA ARG A 45 -12.10 0.85 -6.85
C ARG A 45 -11.09 0.05 -7.69
N HIS A 46 -9.99 0.69 -8.10
CA HIS A 46 -8.94 0.02 -8.86
C HIS A 46 -8.24 -1.05 -8.04
N LEU A 47 -7.88 -0.76 -6.79
CA LEU A 47 -7.28 -1.74 -5.90
C LEU A 47 -8.21 -2.94 -5.64
N ALA A 48 -9.51 -2.70 -5.44
CA ALA A 48 -10.48 -3.76 -5.27
C ALA A 48 -10.49 -4.70 -6.48
N ARG A 49 -10.49 -4.12 -7.69
CA ARG A 49 -10.44 -4.89 -8.94
C ARG A 49 -9.14 -5.70 -9.05
N ASP A 50 -8.00 -5.11 -8.71
CA ASP A 50 -6.70 -5.80 -8.85
C ASP A 50 -6.53 -6.93 -7.84
N VAL A 51 -7.01 -6.76 -6.61
CA VAL A 51 -6.77 -7.70 -5.50
C VAL A 51 -7.89 -8.74 -5.36
N TYR A 52 -9.14 -8.35 -5.65
CA TYR A 52 -10.32 -9.21 -5.46
C TYR A 52 -11.05 -9.56 -6.76
N GLY A 53 -10.61 -9.04 -7.92
CA GLY A 53 -11.26 -9.27 -9.21
C GLY A 53 -12.60 -8.56 -9.38
N LYS A 54 -13.03 -7.75 -8.39
CA LYS A 54 -14.31 -7.03 -8.40
C LYS A 54 -14.10 -5.58 -7.93
N PRO A 55 -14.75 -4.58 -8.55
CA PRO A 55 -14.55 -3.17 -8.21
C PRO A 55 -15.30 -2.74 -6.93
N ASP A 56 -15.27 -3.56 -5.88
CA ASP A 56 -15.92 -3.26 -4.59
C ASP A 56 -15.02 -2.35 -3.72
N HIS A 57 -15.23 -1.05 -3.88
CA HIS A 57 -14.51 -0.03 -3.11
C HIS A 57 -14.79 -0.13 -1.60
N ARG A 58 -15.92 -0.69 -1.14
CA ARG A 58 -16.23 -0.81 0.30
C ARG A 58 -15.35 -1.86 0.96
N LEU A 59 -15.21 -3.01 0.32
CA LEU A 59 -14.30 -4.07 0.78
C LEU A 59 -12.85 -3.57 0.80
N ALA A 60 -12.39 -2.94 -0.28
CA ALA A 60 -11.05 -2.36 -0.34
C ALA A 60 -10.82 -1.30 0.74
N ASN A 61 -11.77 -0.39 0.96
CA ASN A 61 -11.71 0.60 2.04
C ASN A 61 -11.59 -0.06 3.42
N TRP A 62 -12.40 -1.08 3.70
CA TRP A 62 -12.38 -1.77 4.98
C TRP A 62 -11.05 -2.49 5.23
N VAL A 63 -10.58 -3.28 4.26
CA VAL A 63 -9.31 -4.01 4.40
C VAL A 63 -8.15 -3.04 4.52
N TYR A 64 -8.06 -2.06 3.63
CA TYR A 64 -6.90 -1.18 3.59
C TYR A 64 -6.89 -0.17 4.74
N GLY A 65 -8.06 0.34 5.14
CA GLY A 65 -8.22 1.17 6.33
C GLY A 65 -7.91 0.41 7.62
N SER A 66 -8.36 -0.85 7.75
CA SER A 66 -8.04 -1.68 8.93
C SER A 66 -6.54 -1.99 9.01
N PHE A 67 -5.91 -2.28 7.89
CA PHE A 67 -4.46 -2.46 7.82
C PHE A 67 -3.72 -1.16 8.20
N ALA A 68 -4.11 -0.02 7.63
CA ALA A 68 -3.52 1.27 7.94
C ALA A 68 -3.68 1.67 9.42
N ALA A 69 -4.83 1.37 10.03
CA ALA A 69 -5.09 1.61 11.44
C ALA A 69 -4.14 0.81 12.36
N ARG A 70 -3.76 -0.40 11.96
CA ARG A 70 -2.78 -1.21 12.70
C ARG A 70 -1.38 -0.62 12.54
N VAL A 71 -0.95 -0.33 11.31
CA VAL A 71 0.34 0.34 11.06
C VAL A 71 0.46 1.63 11.86
N ARG A 72 -0.60 2.44 11.88
CA ARG A 72 -0.65 3.68 12.68
C ARG A 72 -0.38 3.44 14.17
N ARG A 73 -1.04 2.44 14.77
CA ARG A 73 -0.89 2.13 16.20
C ARG A 73 0.54 1.74 16.54
N GLU A 74 1.17 0.96 15.67
CA GLU A 74 2.53 0.46 15.87
C GLU A 74 3.58 1.56 15.64
N LEU A 75 3.29 2.54 14.78
CA LEU A 75 4.11 3.74 14.59
C LEU A 75 3.85 4.86 15.61
N ASP A 76 2.92 4.65 16.55
CA ASP A 76 2.44 5.66 17.51
C ASP A 76 2.03 7.01 16.86
N VAL A 77 1.46 6.94 15.66
CA VAL A 77 1.02 8.15 14.93
C VAL A 77 -0.36 8.58 15.44
N PRO A 78 -0.58 9.89 15.73
CA PRO A 78 -1.89 10.41 16.11
C PRO A 78 -2.98 10.03 15.12
N ARG A 79 -4.19 9.76 15.61
CA ARG A 79 -5.30 9.30 14.77
C ARG A 79 -5.70 10.37 13.74
N PRO A 80 -5.53 10.11 12.44
CA PRO A 80 -5.97 11.04 11.41
C PRO A 80 -7.48 10.90 11.15
N LYS A 81 -8.03 11.84 10.36
CA LYS A 81 -9.41 11.74 9.85
C LYS A 81 -9.64 10.46 9.04
N PHE A 82 -8.63 10.02 8.28
CA PHE A 82 -8.66 8.80 7.47
C PHE A 82 -7.43 7.96 7.78
N GLU A 83 -7.62 6.72 8.27
CA GLU A 83 -6.51 5.84 8.67
C GLU A 83 -5.50 5.62 7.53
N ILE A 84 -5.97 5.58 6.28
CA ILE A 84 -5.12 5.44 5.09
C ILE A 84 -4.08 6.57 4.93
N TRP A 85 -4.25 7.71 5.62
CA TRP A 85 -3.28 8.82 5.63
C TRP A 85 -1.91 8.39 6.15
N VAL A 86 -1.84 7.31 6.92
CA VAL A 86 -0.58 6.71 7.36
C VAL A 86 0.19 6.04 6.22
N LEU A 87 -0.49 5.59 5.17
CA LEU A 87 0.12 4.85 4.05
C LEU A 87 0.21 5.66 2.76
N ALA A 88 -0.74 6.57 2.56
CA ALA A 88 -0.90 7.33 1.34
C ALA A 88 -1.14 8.81 1.63
N THR A 89 -0.99 9.61 0.58
CA THR A 89 -1.31 11.03 0.48
C THR A 89 -2.34 11.25 -0.64
N TRP A 90 -2.84 12.47 -0.78
CA TRP A 90 -3.82 12.85 -1.78
C TRP A 90 -3.07 13.69 -2.81
N PRO A 91 -2.88 13.22 -4.06
CA PRO A 91 -2.37 14.05 -5.12
C PRO A 91 -3.38 15.17 -5.45
N ALA A 92 -2.93 16.19 -6.17
CA ALA A 92 -3.82 17.14 -6.84
C ALA A 92 -3.90 16.75 -8.32
N PRO A 93 -5.11 16.58 -8.91
CA PRO A 93 -6.41 16.60 -8.24
C PRO A 93 -6.63 15.36 -7.34
N ALA A 94 -7.37 15.56 -6.24
CA ALA A 94 -7.64 14.49 -5.25
C ALA A 94 -8.78 13.55 -5.66
N ILE A 95 -9.56 13.96 -6.66
CA ILE A 95 -10.67 13.20 -7.24
C ILE A 95 -10.32 12.98 -8.71
N ASP A 96 -10.45 11.74 -9.19
CA ASP A 96 -10.23 11.40 -10.58
C ASP A 96 -11.44 11.74 -11.48
N GLU A 97 -11.31 11.48 -12.78
CA GLU A 97 -12.36 11.74 -13.78
C GLU A 97 -13.65 10.94 -13.53
N LEU A 98 -13.60 9.89 -12.70
CA LEU A 98 -14.73 9.03 -12.34
C LEU A 98 -15.36 9.40 -10.98
N GLY A 99 -14.89 10.48 -10.34
CA GLY A 99 -15.40 10.91 -9.04
C GLY A 99 -14.83 10.11 -7.86
N GLU A 100 -13.75 9.34 -8.07
CA GLU A 100 -13.11 8.52 -7.05
C GLU A 100 -11.94 9.26 -6.39
N PHE A 101 -11.76 9.06 -5.08
CA PHE A 101 -10.60 9.63 -4.40
C PHE A 101 -9.30 8.93 -4.83
N ALA A 102 -8.41 9.70 -5.44
CA ALA A 102 -7.07 9.26 -5.78
C ALA A 102 -6.18 9.30 -4.53
N CYS A 103 -5.42 8.23 -4.34
CA CYS A 103 -4.43 8.09 -3.28
C CYS A 103 -3.07 7.84 -3.93
N ARG A 104 -2.02 8.50 -3.40
CA ARG A 104 -0.62 8.27 -3.75
C ARG A 104 0.12 7.65 -2.58
N LEU A 105 0.79 6.51 -2.75
CA LEU A 105 1.64 5.98 -1.67
C LEU A 105 2.69 6.99 -1.20
N ARG A 106 2.95 6.98 0.10
CA ARG A 106 4.02 7.78 0.69
C ARG A 106 5.40 7.28 0.24
N PRO A 107 6.37 8.18 -0.02
CA PRO A 107 7.72 7.79 -0.40
C PRO A 107 8.40 6.85 0.61
N GLU A 108 8.16 7.05 1.91
CA GLU A 108 8.72 6.26 3.00
C GLU A 108 8.16 4.83 2.99
N VAL A 109 6.86 4.70 2.72
CA VAL A 109 6.20 3.40 2.51
C VAL A 109 6.77 2.71 1.27
N CYS A 110 6.95 3.42 0.17
CA CYS A 110 7.57 2.88 -1.03
C CYS A 110 9.01 2.40 -0.79
N ALA A 111 9.78 3.12 0.03
CA ALA A 111 11.13 2.73 0.40
C ALA A 111 11.13 1.46 1.27
N ALA A 112 10.26 1.39 2.28
CA ALA A 112 10.11 0.21 3.12
C ALA A 112 9.72 -1.05 2.32
N LEU A 113 8.76 -0.93 1.39
CA LEU A 113 8.35 -2.04 0.53
C LEU A 113 9.51 -2.59 -0.32
N ARG A 114 10.39 -1.71 -0.81
CA ARG A 114 11.59 -2.11 -1.57
C ARG A 114 12.62 -2.78 -0.68
N SER A 115 12.89 -2.20 0.49
CA SER A 115 13.86 -2.73 1.46
C SER A 115 13.51 -4.17 1.86
N LEU A 116 12.23 -4.41 2.14
CA LEU A 116 11.68 -5.73 2.48
C LEU A 116 11.66 -6.73 1.31
N GLY A 117 12.04 -6.33 0.09
CA GLY A 117 11.92 -7.17 -1.10
C GLY A 117 10.47 -7.53 -1.46
N TRP A 118 9.48 -6.81 -0.94
CA TRP A 118 8.07 -7.03 -1.31
C TRP A 118 7.79 -6.51 -2.71
N VAL A 119 8.61 -5.58 -3.20
CA VAL A 119 8.55 -5.00 -4.55
C VAL A 119 9.96 -4.82 -5.13
N GLY A 120 10.20 -5.30 -6.36
CA GLY A 120 11.55 -5.37 -6.97
C GLY A 120 12.40 -6.52 -6.38
N ALA A 121 13.29 -7.22 -7.09
CA ALA A 121 13.69 -7.20 -8.50
C ALA A 121 12.90 -8.20 -9.38
N ARG A 122 12.67 -7.85 -10.64
CA ARG A 122 12.13 -8.73 -11.69
C ARG A 122 13.28 -9.47 -12.39
N THR A 123 13.39 -10.79 -12.23
CA THR A 123 13.73 -11.79 -13.29
C THR A 123 13.81 -13.21 -12.70
N ALA A 124 12.76 -14.02 -12.83
CA ALA A 124 12.98 -15.44 -13.11
C ALA A 124 13.16 -15.52 -14.63
N LYS A 125 14.42 -15.47 -15.08
CA LYS A 125 14.75 -15.90 -16.45
C LYS A 125 14.16 -17.30 -16.64
N HIS A 126 13.58 -17.53 -17.82
CA HIS A 126 13.52 -18.86 -18.42
C HIS A 126 14.85 -19.58 -18.12
N ARG A 127 14.83 -20.55 -17.22
CA ARG A 127 15.70 -21.72 -17.39
C ARG A 127 14.98 -22.57 -18.42
N THR A 128 15.26 -22.29 -19.69
CA THR A 128 15.19 -23.38 -20.67
C THR A 128 16.21 -24.40 -20.19
N PRO A 129 15.85 -25.66 -19.94
CA PRO A 129 16.87 -26.69 -19.78
C PRO A 129 17.59 -26.79 -21.14
N GLU A 130 18.86 -26.40 -21.19
CA GLU A 130 19.72 -26.88 -22.26
C GLU A 130 19.80 -28.41 -22.12
N ILE A 131 19.50 -29.07 -23.23
CA ILE A 131 19.48 -30.52 -23.45
C ILE A 131 20.92 -31.01 -23.55
#